data_AF-A0A3S4LAL8-F1
#
_entry.id   AF-A0A3S4LAL8-F1
#
_cell.length_a   1.000
_cell.length_b   1.000
_cell.length_c   1.000
_cell.angle_alpha   90.00
_cell.angle_beta   90.00
_cell.angle_gamma   90.00
#
_symmetry.space_group_name_H-M   'P 1'
#
loop_
_entity.id
_entity.type
_entity.pdbx_description
1 polymer ?
#
loop_
_entity_poly.entity_id
_entity_poly.type
_entity_poly.pdbx_seq_one_letter_code
_entity_poly.pdbx_strand_id
1 'polypeptide(L)'
;MKDSIGEKQVKVVIMRKFFTVIFAMVGMMVIWIVFMVYSYQRSYNEWQNSHSGSKVTYPVQEYSSSNSSTKYYDYKKYSSSSSSKTSSSSTKYYDYKNSNKSTDAYVKALFLSENSHLSKQKIEQDLTRWYSEDACQYAMNKLNIDWKEQAVLKAKSLQMFHFSKEMLVWQLINVELFTQEEADYAIEQVNFDWKEEAVKKVEAIANPGNMSKEELLELLVIKRKFTQEEAEYAIEHAQVDWLN
;
A
#
# COMPACT_ATOMS: atom_id res chain seq x y z
N MET A 1 10.09 -45.44 -25.27
CA MET A 1 9.14 -45.72 -24.17
C MET A 1 9.72 -45.48 -22.76
N LYS A 2 11.02 -45.15 -22.61
CA LYS A 2 11.64 -44.88 -21.30
C LYS A 2 11.51 -43.43 -20.82
N ASP A 3 11.31 -42.47 -21.72
CA ASP A 3 11.34 -41.04 -21.39
C ASP A 3 10.07 -40.54 -20.68
N SER A 4 8.93 -41.19 -20.93
CA SER A 4 7.64 -40.80 -20.31
C SER A 4 7.54 -41.14 -18.81
N ILE A 5 8.37 -42.06 -18.31
CA ILE A 5 8.34 -42.47 -16.89
C ILE A 5 9.15 -41.50 -16.02
N GLY A 6 10.24 -40.93 -16.55
CA GLY A 6 11.07 -39.93 -15.85
C GLY A 6 10.33 -38.61 -15.61
N GLU A 7 9.68 -38.05 -16.63
CA GLU A 7 8.92 -36.80 -16.50
C GLU A 7 7.75 -36.90 -15.52
N LYS A 8 7.05 -38.04 -15.49
CA LYS A 8 5.94 -38.27 -14.54
C LYS A 8 6.44 -38.32 -13.10
N GLN A 9 7.59 -38.95 -12.85
CA GLN A 9 8.20 -39.01 -11.52
C GLN A 9 8.66 -37.63 -11.05
N VAL A 10 9.25 -36.82 -11.94
CA VAL A 10 9.69 -35.44 -11.63
C VAL A 10 8.49 -34.54 -11.31
N LYS A 11 7.42 -34.60 -12.13
CA LYS A 11 6.18 -33.84 -11.87
C LYS A 11 5.56 -34.19 -10.52
N VAL A 12 5.50 -35.47 -10.15
CA VAL A 12 4.92 -35.92 -8.87
C VAL A 12 5.76 -35.45 -7.67
N VAL A 13 7.09 -35.48 -7.79
CA VAL A 13 7.97 -34.98 -6.73
C VAL A 13 7.83 -33.46 -6.56
N ILE A 14 7.74 -32.71 -7.66
CA ILE A 14 7.52 -31.25 -7.64
C ILE A 14 6.15 -30.92 -7.03
N MET A 15 5.08 -31.60 -7.45
CA MET A 15 3.73 -31.38 -6.93
C MET A 15 3.65 -31.67 -5.43
N ARG A 16 4.30 -32.73 -4.96
CA ARG A 16 4.32 -33.09 -3.52
C ARG A 16 5.07 -32.06 -2.67
N LYS A 17 6.17 -31.50 -3.19
CA LYS A 17 6.91 -30.40 -2.53
C LYS A 17 6.11 -29.09 -2.54
N PHE A 18 5.42 -28.80 -3.64
CA PHE A 18 4.53 -27.63 -3.77
C PHE A 18 3.39 -27.64 -2.76
N PHE A 19 2.69 -28.77 -2.61
CA PHE A 19 1.63 -28.89 -1.59
C PHE A 19 2.15 -28.70 -0.17
N THR A 20 3.35 -29.21 0.14
CA THR A 20 3.95 -29.07 1.47
C THR A 20 4.22 -27.59 1.81
N VAL A 21 4.69 -26.80 0.83
CA VAL A 21 4.94 -25.36 1.00
C VAL A 21 3.62 -24.58 1.15
N ILE A 22 2.58 -24.93 0.39
CA ILE A 22 1.25 -24.30 0.52
C ILE A 22 0.67 -24.56 1.91
N PHE A 23 0.71 -25.79 2.40
CA PHE A 23 0.21 -26.10 3.75
C PHE A 23 0.99 -25.37 4.85
N ALA A 24 2.30 -25.18 4.67
CA ALA A 24 3.10 -24.38 5.60
C ALA A 24 2.73 -22.88 5.56
N MET A 25 2.49 -22.31 4.37
CA MET A 25 2.06 -20.90 4.23
C MET A 25 0.66 -20.67 4.79
N VAL A 26 -0.29 -21.56 4.52
CA VAL A 26 -1.65 -21.48 5.08
C VAL A 26 -1.61 -21.65 6.60
N GLY A 27 -0.78 -22.56 7.12
CA GLY A 27 -0.57 -22.70 8.57
C GLY A 27 -0.02 -21.43 9.23
N MET A 28 0.96 -20.77 8.61
CA MET A 28 1.50 -19.50 9.09
C MET A 28 0.48 -18.35 9.01
N MET A 29 -0.35 -18.34 7.97
CA MET A 29 -1.43 -17.35 7.81
C MET A 29 -2.52 -17.53 8.88
N VAL A 30 -2.87 -18.76 9.24
CA VAL A 30 -3.81 -19.03 10.35
C VAL A 30 -3.22 -18.59 11.69
N ILE A 31 -1.93 -18.86 11.94
CA ILE A 31 -1.24 -18.39 13.16
C ILE A 31 -1.20 -16.86 13.22
N TRP A 32 -1.00 -16.19 12.07
CA TRP A 32 -1.04 -14.73 11.97
C TRP A 32 -2.44 -14.14 12.18
N ILE A 33 -3.48 -14.77 11.64
CA ILE A 33 -4.87 -14.37 11.87
C ILE A 33 -5.23 -14.52 13.36
N VAL A 34 -4.80 -15.59 14.01
CA VAL A 34 -4.99 -15.77 15.46
C VAL A 34 -4.24 -14.70 16.26
N PHE A 35 -3.03 -14.32 15.85
CA PHE A 35 -2.27 -13.24 16.49
C PHE A 35 -2.95 -11.87 16.31
N MET A 36 -3.51 -11.60 15.12
CA MET A 36 -4.32 -10.41 14.82
C MET A 36 -5.62 -10.37 15.63
N VAL A 37 -6.35 -11.48 15.73
CA VAL A 37 -7.57 -11.57 16.55
C VAL A 37 -7.22 -11.38 18.03
N TYR A 38 -6.09 -11.94 18.49
CA TYR A 38 -5.64 -11.77 19.87
C TYR A 38 -5.22 -10.32 20.18
N SER A 39 -4.49 -9.66 19.28
CA SER A 39 -4.11 -8.24 19.45
C SER A 39 -5.32 -7.32 19.35
N TYR A 40 -6.28 -7.64 18.47
CA TYR A 40 -7.56 -6.95 18.37
C TYR A 40 -8.40 -7.11 19.64
N GLN A 41 -8.54 -8.33 20.17
CA GLN A 41 -9.28 -8.58 21.41
C GLN A 41 -8.64 -7.86 22.61
N ARG A 42 -7.31 -7.83 22.69
CA ARG A 42 -6.58 -7.10 23.73
C ARG A 42 -6.83 -5.59 23.62
N SER A 43 -6.75 -5.03 22.42
CA SER A 43 -7.04 -3.62 22.16
C SER A 43 -8.52 -3.28 22.44
N TYR A 44 -9.45 -4.16 22.08
CA TYR A 44 -10.89 -3.98 22.32
C TYR A 44 -11.25 -4.03 23.82
N ASN A 45 -10.59 -4.90 24.59
CA ASN A 45 -10.80 -5.00 26.04
C ASN A 45 -10.14 -3.83 26.81
N GLU A 46 -9.01 -3.30 26.31
CA GLU A 46 -8.42 -2.05 26.81
C GLU A 46 -9.30 -0.83 26.47
N TRP A 47 -10.03 -0.88 25.35
CA TRP A 47 -11.00 0.15 24.93
C TRP A 47 -12.35 0.09 25.69
N GLN A 48 -12.94 -1.09 25.90
CA GLN A 48 -14.20 -1.24 26.66
C GLN A 48 -14.08 -0.88 28.14
N ASN A 49 -12.92 -1.18 28.77
CA ASN A 49 -12.70 -0.83 30.18
C ASN A 49 -12.48 0.68 30.42
N SER A 50 -12.36 1.49 29.35
CA SER A 50 -12.18 2.95 29.45
C SER A 50 -13.45 3.76 29.11
N HIS A 51 -14.54 3.14 28.63
CA HIS A 51 -15.70 3.86 28.08
C HIS A 51 -17.07 3.41 28.63
N SER A 52 -17.26 3.47 29.95
CA SER A 52 -18.61 3.66 30.50
C SER A 52 -18.96 5.16 30.44
N GLY A 53 -19.55 5.62 29.33
CA GLY A 53 -19.93 7.03 29.20
C GLY A 53 -20.55 7.42 27.85
N SER A 54 -21.88 7.50 27.83
CA SER A 54 -22.77 8.26 26.92
C SER A 54 -22.63 8.12 25.39
N LYS A 55 -23.64 7.49 24.79
CA LYS A 55 -24.00 7.56 23.37
C LYS A 55 -24.52 8.95 22.99
N VAL A 56 -24.01 9.54 21.90
CA VAL A 56 -24.66 10.67 21.21
C VAL A 56 -24.60 10.43 19.69
N THR A 57 -25.78 10.37 19.07
CA THR A 57 -26.05 10.16 17.63
C THR A 57 -26.47 11.46 16.96
N TYR A 58 -25.92 11.82 15.79
CA TYR A 58 -26.48 12.80 14.82
C TYR A 58 -25.95 12.56 13.37
N PRO A 59 -26.62 13.09 12.32
CA PRO A 59 -26.98 12.33 11.12
C PRO A 59 -26.05 12.47 9.90
N VAL A 60 -26.18 11.50 8.99
CA VAL A 60 -25.53 11.37 7.67
C VAL A 60 -26.05 12.42 6.69
N GLN A 61 -25.14 13.05 5.92
CA GLN A 61 -25.45 13.81 4.71
C GLN A 61 -24.71 13.21 3.51
N GLU A 62 -25.49 12.90 2.46
CA GLU A 62 -25.05 12.41 1.16
C GLU A 62 -24.50 13.55 0.29
N TYR A 63 -23.43 13.28 -0.47
CA TYR A 63 -23.14 14.02 -1.70
C TYR A 63 -22.41 13.16 -2.74
N SER A 64 -23.18 12.89 -3.79
CA SER A 64 -22.90 12.93 -5.23
C SER A 64 -21.46 12.84 -5.75
N SER A 65 -21.29 11.82 -6.58
CA SER A 65 -20.21 11.51 -7.49
C SER A 65 -19.91 12.62 -8.50
N SER A 66 -18.62 12.88 -8.77
CA SER A 66 -18.20 13.64 -9.95
C SER A 66 -16.94 13.06 -10.60
N ASN A 67 -17.12 12.71 -11.87
CA ASN A 67 -16.15 12.24 -12.87
C ASN A 67 -15.05 13.28 -13.15
N SER A 68 -13.79 12.87 -13.35
CA SER A 68 -13.14 12.83 -14.67
C SER A 68 -11.60 12.83 -14.65
N SER A 69 -11.07 12.21 -15.72
CA SER A 69 -9.86 12.59 -16.47
C SER A 69 -8.49 12.30 -15.85
N THR A 70 -8.01 11.10 -16.16
CA THR A 70 -6.61 10.67 -16.18
C THR A 70 -5.66 11.70 -16.79
N LYS A 71 -4.67 12.16 -16.01
CA LYS A 71 -3.41 12.67 -16.54
C LYS A 71 -2.25 11.89 -15.93
N TYR A 72 -1.41 11.40 -16.83
CA TYR A 72 -0.17 10.68 -16.58
C TYR A 72 0.83 11.64 -15.90
N TYR A 73 1.32 11.29 -14.71
CA TYR A 73 2.28 12.13 -13.97
C TYR A 73 3.70 11.56 -14.10
N ASP A 74 4.57 12.33 -14.74
CA ASP A 74 6.00 12.08 -14.89
C ASP A 74 6.75 12.54 -13.61
N TYR A 75 7.35 11.58 -12.90
CA TYR A 75 7.97 11.74 -11.58
C TYR A 75 9.37 12.39 -11.60
N LYS A 76 9.92 12.79 -12.75
CA LYS A 76 11.31 13.28 -12.84
C LYS A 76 11.54 14.79 -12.62
N LYS A 77 10.51 15.60 -12.30
CA LYS A 77 10.62 17.07 -12.25
C LYS A 77 10.32 17.71 -10.88
N TYR A 78 10.94 17.23 -9.81
CA TYR A 78 10.98 17.97 -8.54
C TYR A 78 12.40 18.00 -7.96
N SER A 79 13.29 18.62 -8.74
CA SER A 79 14.39 19.39 -8.17
C SER A 79 14.46 20.70 -8.95
N SER A 80 14.06 21.79 -8.28
CA SER A 80 14.15 23.19 -8.72
C SER A 80 13.27 23.63 -9.90
N SER A 81 12.12 24.26 -9.62
CA SER A 81 11.76 25.61 -10.11
C SER A 81 10.30 25.96 -9.82
N SER A 82 10.13 27.11 -9.17
CA SER A 82 8.87 27.80 -8.92
C SER A 82 8.29 28.39 -10.21
N SER A 83 7.01 28.18 -10.50
CA SER A 83 6.10 29.21 -11.05
C SER A 83 4.65 28.72 -11.02
N SER A 84 3.76 29.68 -10.77
CA SER A 84 2.39 29.56 -10.30
C SER A 84 1.33 29.50 -11.41
N LYS A 85 0.20 28.83 -11.12
CA LYS A 85 -1.19 29.33 -11.34
C LYS A 85 -2.25 28.40 -10.70
N THR A 86 -2.69 28.85 -9.52
CA THR A 86 -4.07 29.01 -9.04
C THR A 86 -5.11 27.87 -9.19
N SER A 87 -5.27 27.11 -8.11
CA SER A 87 -6.59 26.78 -7.54
C SER A 87 -6.48 26.74 -6.02
N SER A 88 -7.04 27.76 -5.36
CA SER A 88 -7.21 27.98 -3.91
C SER A 88 -6.36 27.15 -2.93
N SER A 89 -5.05 27.34 -2.92
CA SER A 89 -4.20 26.94 -1.79
C SER A 89 -4.31 28.02 -0.72
N SER A 90 -5.12 27.77 0.32
CA SER A 90 -5.13 28.62 1.51
C SER A 90 -3.93 28.28 2.39
N THR A 91 -2.73 28.58 1.93
CA THR A 91 -1.56 28.73 2.81
C THR A 91 -1.72 30.06 3.56
N LYS A 92 -2.63 30.08 4.54
CA LYS A 92 -2.64 31.15 5.54
C LYS A 92 -1.35 31.03 6.34
N TYR A 93 -0.53 32.05 6.23
CA TYR A 93 0.62 32.31 7.09
C TYR A 93 0.13 32.28 8.55
N TYR A 94 0.39 31.19 9.27
CA TYR A 94 -0.05 31.05 10.67
C TYR A 94 0.85 31.90 11.57
N ASP A 95 0.24 32.82 12.30
CA ASP A 95 0.90 33.65 13.31
C ASP A 95 1.30 32.78 14.52
N TYR A 96 2.59 32.47 14.61
CA TYR A 96 3.21 31.58 15.61
C TYR A 96 3.17 32.14 17.05
N LYS A 97 2.64 33.35 17.26
CA LYS A 97 2.67 34.02 18.58
C LYS A 97 1.64 33.54 19.60
N ASN A 98 0.70 32.67 19.23
CA ASN A 98 -0.28 32.10 20.17
C ASN A 98 -0.78 30.71 19.74
N SER A 99 0.10 29.81 19.30
CA SER A 99 -0.32 28.47 18.88
C SER A 99 -0.75 27.65 20.11
N ASN A 100 -2.04 27.29 20.15
CA ASN A 100 -2.45 26.20 21.01
C ASN A 100 -1.92 24.89 20.40
N LYS A 101 -1.49 23.94 21.24
CA LYS A 101 -0.93 22.65 20.78
C LYS A 101 -1.84 21.91 19.78
N SER A 102 -3.15 22.14 19.83
CA SER A 102 -4.14 21.59 18.90
C SER A 102 -4.03 22.15 17.48
N THR A 103 -3.70 23.44 17.32
CA THR A 103 -3.48 24.05 16.00
C THR A 103 -2.20 23.52 15.39
N ASP A 104 -1.15 23.33 16.18
CA ASP A 104 0.11 22.73 15.72
C ASP A 104 -0.09 21.27 15.29
N ALA A 105 -0.85 20.49 16.07
CA ALA A 105 -1.24 19.13 15.70
C ALA A 105 -2.00 19.11 14.37
N TYR A 106 -2.96 20.01 14.17
CA TYR A 106 -3.70 20.11 12.92
C TYR A 106 -2.81 20.48 11.72
N VAL A 107 -1.93 21.47 11.86
CA VAL A 107 -0.99 21.86 10.80
C VAL A 107 -0.07 20.69 10.43
N LYS A 108 0.42 19.96 11.43
CA LYS A 108 1.24 18.78 11.19
C LYS A 108 0.44 17.65 10.51
N ALA A 109 -0.78 17.41 10.94
CA ALA A 109 -1.66 16.42 10.33
C ALA A 109 -1.92 16.74 8.85
N LEU A 110 -2.20 18.00 8.54
CA LEU A 110 -2.38 18.50 7.18
C LEU A 110 -1.11 18.32 6.33
N PHE A 111 0.06 18.65 6.89
CA PHE A 111 1.33 18.46 6.22
C PHE A 111 1.58 16.98 5.87
N LEU A 112 1.32 16.07 6.81
CA LEU A 112 1.48 14.63 6.62
C LEU A 112 0.49 14.07 5.59
N SER A 113 -0.76 14.55 5.59
CA SER A 113 -1.75 14.14 4.60
C SER A 113 -1.41 14.65 3.20
N GLU A 114 -1.04 15.92 3.05
CA GLU A 114 -0.83 16.54 1.73
C GLU A 114 0.48 16.14 1.07
N ASN A 115 1.57 16.02 1.83
CA ASN A 115 2.91 15.80 1.27
C ASN A 115 3.31 14.32 1.26
N SER A 116 2.81 13.54 2.21
CA SER A 116 3.19 12.14 2.37
C SER A 116 2.06 11.17 2.07
N HIS A 117 0.83 11.64 1.81
CA HIS A 117 -0.34 10.80 1.54
C HIS A 117 -0.51 9.66 2.55
N LEU A 118 -0.25 9.94 3.83
CA LEU A 118 -0.37 8.93 4.88
C LEU A 118 -1.83 8.55 5.11
N SER A 119 -2.03 7.30 5.54
CA SER A 119 -3.32 6.82 6.03
C SER A 119 -3.74 7.55 7.30
N LYS A 120 -5.03 7.49 7.61
CA LYS A 120 -5.59 8.03 8.84
C LYS A 120 -4.85 7.49 10.08
N GLN A 121 -4.65 6.18 10.13
CA GLN A 121 -3.99 5.51 11.25
C GLN A 121 -2.53 5.94 11.42
N LYS A 122 -1.78 6.12 10.31
CA LYS A 122 -0.40 6.62 10.40
C LYS A 122 -0.31 8.05 10.91
N ILE A 123 -1.24 8.92 10.49
CA ILE A 123 -1.29 10.30 10.98
C ILE A 123 -1.59 10.31 12.48
N GLU A 124 -2.57 9.53 12.94
CA GLU A 124 -2.87 9.39 14.37
C GLU A 124 -1.66 8.90 15.19
N GLN A 125 -0.96 7.88 14.69
CA GLN A 125 0.26 7.36 15.32
C GLN A 125 1.40 8.38 15.36
N ASP A 126 1.53 9.24 14.36
CA ASP A 126 2.57 10.27 14.36
C ASP A 126 2.22 11.40 15.34
N LEU A 127 0.96 11.85 15.36
CA LEU A 127 0.52 12.93 16.24
C LEU A 127 0.62 12.53 17.72
N THR A 128 0.19 11.32 18.09
CA THR A 128 0.20 10.83 19.49
C THR A 128 1.59 10.77 20.12
N ARG A 129 2.66 10.79 19.32
CA ARG A 129 4.05 10.88 19.82
C ARG A 129 4.42 12.25 20.38
N TRP A 130 3.71 13.31 19.95
CA TRP A 130 4.13 14.70 20.19
C TRP A 130 3.03 15.57 20.81
N TYR A 131 1.76 15.17 20.70
CA TYR A 131 0.62 15.96 21.14
C TYR A 131 -0.25 15.19 22.13
N SER A 132 -1.01 15.93 22.93
CA SER A 132 -2.01 15.34 23.83
C SER A 132 -3.18 14.76 23.04
N GLU A 133 -3.89 13.82 23.66
CA GLU A 133 -5.08 13.18 23.08
C GLU A 133 -6.10 14.20 22.53
N ASP A 134 -6.46 15.22 23.33
CA ASP A 134 -7.39 16.28 22.90
C ASP A 134 -6.91 17.05 21.66
N ALA A 135 -5.60 17.25 21.53
CA ALA A 135 -5.00 17.96 20.40
C ALA A 135 -5.01 17.09 19.14
N CYS A 136 -4.72 15.79 19.29
CA CYS A 136 -4.83 14.80 18.21
C CYS A 136 -6.28 14.68 17.72
N GLN A 137 -7.25 14.53 18.63
CA GLN A 137 -8.66 14.44 18.27
C GLN A 137 -9.15 15.69 17.55
N TYR A 138 -8.79 16.88 18.05
CA TYR A 138 -9.10 18.13 17.37
C TYR A 138 -8.51 18.17 15.94
N ALA A 139 -7.25 17.76 15.77
CA ALA A 139 -6.59 17.72 14.46
C ALA A 139 -7.29 16.74 13.50
N MET A 140 -7.59 15.53 13.94
CA MET A 140 -8.23 14.50 13.14
C MET A 140 -9.67 14.85 12.76
N ASN A 141 -10.43 15.48 13.65
CA ASN A 141 -11.80 15.92 13.37
C ASN A 141 -11.86 17.08 12.39
N LYS A 142 -10.79 17.90 12.33
CA LYS A 142 -10.71 19.04 11.42
C LYS A 142 -10.13 18.66 10.05
N LEU A 143 -9.43 17.53 9.95
CA LEU A 143 -8.97 16.98 8.68
C LEU A 143 -10.17 16.54 7.84
N ASN A 144 -10.37 17.23 6.72
CA ASN A 144 -11.37 16.87 5.72
C ASN A 144 -10.66 16.18 4.54
N ILE A 145 -10.36 14.90 4.69
CA ILE A 145 -9.63 14.08 3.71
C ILE A 145 -10.54 12.96 3.23
N ASP A 146 -10.58 12.76 1.91
CA ASP A 146 -11.08 11.51 1.33
C ASP A 146 -9.98 10.45 1.44
N TRP A 147 -10.15 9.53 2.39
CA TRP A 147 -9.15 8.50 2.68
C TRP A 147 -9.01 7.46 1.56
N LYS A 148 -10.05 7.26 0.75
CA LYS A 148 -9.98 6.39 -0.43
C LYS A 148 -9.11 7.03 -1.50
N GLU A 149 -9.31 8.31 -1.80
CA GLU A 149 -8.45 9.03 -2.75
C GLU A 149 -7.01 9.15 -2.22
N GLN A 150 -6.84 9.32 -0.91
CA GLN A 150 -5.53 9.32 -0.28
C GLN A 150 -4.77 7.99 -0.51
N ALA A 151 -5.48 6.85 -0.46
CA ALA A 151 -4.91 5.54 -0.77
C ALA A 151 -4.51 5.43 -2.25
N VAL A 152 -5.29 6.00 -3.18
CA VAL A 152 -4.93 6.09 -4.61
C VAL A 152 -3.63 6.86 -4.81
N LEU A 153 -3.48 8.02 -4.16
CA LEU A 153 -2.27 8.84 -4.24
C LEU A 153 -1.06 8.10 -3.65
N LYS A 154 -1.25 7.42 -2.53
CA LYS A 154 -0.20 6.56 -1.96
C LYS A 154 0.19 5.44 -2.92
N ALA A 155 -0.77 4.72 -3.48
CA ALA A 155 -0.53 3.62 -4.41
C ALA A 155 0.27 4.09 -5.64
N LYS A 156 -0.09 5.26 -6.20
CA LYS A 156 0.65 5.93 -7.28
C LYS A 156 2.08 6.27 -6.88
N SER A 157 2.31 6.80 -5.67
CA SER A 157 3.66 7.08 -5.19
C SER A 157 4.52 5.82 -5.03
N LEU A 158 3.89 4.67 -4.76
CA LEU A 158 4.57 3.37 -4.63
C LEU A 158 4.87 2.70 -5.98
N GLN A 159 4.40 3.25 -7.10
CA GLN A 159 4.63 2.68 -8.43
C GLN A 159 6.12 2.53 -8.76
N MET A 160 6.98 3.41 -8.25
CA MET A 160 8.43 3.32 -8.41
C MET A 160 9.04 2.00 -7.90
N PHE A 161 8.30 1.26 -7.07
CA PHE A 161 8.73 -0.04 -6.57
C PHE A 161 8.24 -1.20 -7.42
N HIS A 162 7.46 -1.00 -8.49
CA HIS A 162 7.03 -2.04 -9.42
C HIS A 162 6.46 -3.28 -8.72
N PHE A 163 5.51 -3.07 -7.82
CA PHE A 163 4.84 -4.15 -7.10
C PHE A 163 3.85 -4.89 -8.03
N SER A 164 3.69 -6.18 -7.80
CA SER A 164 2.50 -6.88 -8.27
C SER A 164 1.24 -6.33 -7.59
N LYS A 165 0.07 -6.62 -8.18
CA LYS A 165 -1.22 -6.24 -7.58
C LYS A 165 -1.34 -6.70 -6.13
N GLU A 166 -1.01 -7.97 -5.85
CA GLU A 166 -1.07 -8.56 -4.51
C GLU A 166 -0.09 -7.87 -3.54
N MET A 167 1.14 -7.62 -3.97
CA MET A 167 2.13 -6.94 -3.12
C MET A 167 1.76 -5.48 -2.86
N LEU A 168 1.15 -4.77 -3.81
CA LEU A 168 0.70 -3.40 -3.60
C LEU A 168 -0.43 -3.35 -2.57
N VAL A 169 -1.41 -4.26 -2.65
CA VAL A 169 -2.45 -4.41 -1.61
C VAL A 169 -1.81 -4.69 -0.25
N TRP A 170 -0.90 -5.66 -0.20
CA TRP A 170 -0.23 -6.03 1.04
C TRP A 170 0.52 -4.83 1.64
N GLN A 171 1.23 -4.05 0.81
CA GLN A 171 1.97 -2.86 1.22
C GLN A 171 1.02 -1.78 1.75
N LEU A 172 -0.08 -1.51 1.05
CA LEU A 172 -1.06 -0.49 1.46
C LEU A 172 -1.67 -0.81 2.83
N ILE A 173 -2.00 -2.07 3.09
CA ILE A 173 -2.65 -2.49 4.33
C ILE A 173 -1.64 -2.64 5.48
N ASN A 174 -0.55 -3.38 5.26
CA ASN A 174 0.33 -3.81 6.36
C ASN A 174 1.44 -2.81 6.68
N VAL A 175 1.83 -1.99 5.70
CA VAL A 175 2.90 -1.00 5.88
C VAL A 175 2.35 0.41 5.87
N GLU A 176 1.45 0.75 4.95
CA GLU A 176 0.84 2.08 4.89
C GLU A 176 -0.37 2.24 5.81
N LEU A 177 -0.89 1.14 6.38
CA LEU A 177 -1.98 1.13 7.35
C LEU A 177 -3.29 1.74 6.82
N PHE A 178 -3.56 1.54 5.52
CA PHE A 178 -4.90 1.76 4.98
C PHE A 178 -5.82 0.60 5.34
N THR A 179 -7.11 0.88 5.40
CA THR A 179 -8.12 -0.18 5.53
C THR A 179 -8.18 -1.03 4.27
N GLN A 180 -8.74 -2.24 4.39
CA GLN A 180 -8.96 -3.12 3.23
C GLN A 180 -9.78 -2.41 2.14
N GLU A 181 -10.85 -1.71 2.52
CA GLU A 181 -11.75 -1.02 1.59
C GLU A 181 -11.05 0.13 0.84
N GLU A 182 -10.17 0.88 1.50
CA GLU A 182 -9.37 1.95 0.89
C GLU A 182 -8.31 1.38 -0.06
N ALA A 183 -7.65 0.28 0.32
CA ALA A 183 -6.67 -0.39 -0.51
C ALA A 183 -7.32 -1.00 -1.77
N ASP A 184 -8.46 -1.67 -1.63
CA ASP A 184 -9.20 -2.24 -2.76
C ASP A 184 -9.65 -1.15 -3.73
N TYR A 185 -10.21 -0.05 -3.21
CA TYR A 185 -10.55 1.11 -4.02
C TYR A 185 -9.31 1.67 -4.75
N ALA A 186 -8.16 1.80 -4.05
CA ALA A 186 -6.95 2.30 -4.67
C ALA A 186 -6.50 1.44 -5.85
N ILE A 187 -6.55 0.11 -5.71
CA ILE A 187 -6.20 -0.83 -6.77
C ILE A 187 -7.13 -0.74 -7.98
N GLU A 188 -8.42 -0.50 -7.76
CA GLU A 188 -9.39 -0.29 -8.84
C GLU A 188 -9.13 1.01 -9.60
N GLN A 189 -8.67 2.06 -8.92
CA GLN A 189 -8.48 3.39 -9.52
C GLN A 189 -7.11 3.63 -10.16
N VAL A 190 -6.05 2.93 -9.72
CA VAL A 190 -4.69 3.20 -10.23
C VAL A 190 -4.50 2.82 -11.69
N ASN A 191 -5.30 1.89 -12.23
CA ASN A 191 -5.27 1.47 -13.64
C ASN A 191 -3.85 1.12 -14.15
N PHE A 192 -3.05 0.45 -13.32
CA PHE A 192 -1.70 0.01 -13.70
C PHE A 192 -1.74 -1.14 -14.70
N ASP A 193 -0.77 -1.15 -15.62
CA ASP A 193 -0.49 -2.30 -16.46
C ASP A 193 0.42 -3.27 -15.68
N TRP A 194 -0.17 -4.29 -15.07
CA TRP A 194 0.54 -5.23 -14.22
C TRP A 194 1.61 -6.06 -14.97
N LYS A 195 1.46 -6.24 -16.29
CA LYS A 195 2.49 -6.88 -17.11
C LYS A 195 3.70 -5.97 -17.29
N GLU A 196 3.46 -4.68 -17.54
CA GLU A 196 4.53 -3.69 -17.60
C GLU A 196 5.22 -3.52 -16.24
N GLU A 197 4.48 -3.52 -15.12
CA GLU A 197 5.07 -3.50 -13.78
C GLU A 197 5.95 -4.73 -13.53
N ALA A 198 5.59 -5.91 -14.06
CA ALA A 198 6.42 -7.10 -13.99
C ALA A 198 7.72 -6.96 -14.81
N VAL A 199 7.63 -6.41 -16.04
CA VAL A 199 8.81 -6.09 -16.87
C VAL A 199 9.75 -5.14 -16.13
N LYS A 200 9.21 -4.03 -15.61
CA LYS A 200 9.98 -3.05 -14.84
C LYS A 200 10.56 -3.62 -13.56
N LYS A 201 9.86 -4.57 -12.91
CA LYS A 201 10.41 -5.32 -11.78
C LYS A 201 11.67 -6.07 -12.18
N VAL A 202 11.64 -6.79 -13.30
CA VAL A 202 12.80 -7.54 -13.80
C VAL A 202 13.96 -6.59 -14.09
N GLU A 203 13.70 -5.49 -14.82
CA GLU A 203 14.72 -4.49 -15.17
C GLU A 203 15.33 -3.81 -13.92
N ALA A 204 14.56 -3.69 -12.84
CA ALA A 204 15.01 -3.10 -11.58
C ALA A 204 15.77 -4.08 -10.66
N ILE A 205 15.76 -5.38 -10.93
CA ILE A 205 16.56 -6.35 -10.16
C ILE A 205 18.03 -6.12 -10.48
N ALA A 206 18.86 -5.99 -9.44
CA ALA A 206 20.30 -5.87 -9.62
C ALA A 206 20.85 -7.15 -10.26
N ASN A 207 21.48 -7.02 -11.44
CA ASN A 207 22.05 -8.12 -12.23
C ASN A 207 21.06 -9.25 -12.56
N PRO A 208 19.94 -8.96 -13.25
CA PRO A 208 18.96 -10.00 -13.58
C PRO A 208 19.55 -11.05 -14.54
N GLY A 209 20.55 -10.69 -15.35
CA GLY A 209 21.25 -11.60 -16.26
C GLY A 209 22.15 -12.65 -15.59
N ASN A 210 22.42 -12.54 -14.29
CA ASN A 210 23.14 -13.56 -13.52
C ASN A 210 22.23 -14.71 -13.04
N MET A 211 20.92 -14.59 -13.26
CA MET A 211 19.90 -15.54 -12.85
C MET A 211 19.37 -16.28 -14.08
N SER A 212 19.11 -17.58 -13.96
CA SER A 212 18.42 -18.31 -15.03
C SER A 212 16.98 -17.82 -15.20
N LYS A 213 16.38 -18.05 -16.37
CA LYS A 213 14.98 -17.66 -16.62
C LYS A 213 14.03 -18.36 -15.65
N GLU A 214 14.32 -19.62 -15.31
CA GLU A 214 13.55 -20.41 -14.36
C GLU A 214 13.63 -19.85 -12.93
N GLU A 215 14.81 -19.45 -12.48
CA GLU A 215 15.00 -18.82 -11.16
C GLU A 215 14.30 -17.45 -11.08
N LEU A 216 14.34 -16.67 -12.17
CA LEU A 216 13.67 -15.38 -12.23
C LEU A 216 12.15 -15.54 -12.22
N LEU A 217 11.63 -16.55 -12.95
CA LEU A 217 10.21 -16.91 -12.94
C LEU A 217 9.76 -17.28 -11.52
N GLU A 218 10.52 -18.14 -10.84
CA GLU A 218 10.24 -18.54 -9.47
C GLU A 218 10.24 -17.33 -8.53
N LEU A 219 11.22 -16.43 -8.67
CA LEU A 219 11.30 -15.20 -7.88
C LEU A 219 10.07 -14.31 -8.09
N LEU A 220 9.67 -14.08 -9.35
CA LEU A 220 8.54 -13.22 -9.68
C LEU A 220 7.22 -13.78 -9.13
N VAL A 221 6.97 -15.06 -9.31
CA VAL A 221 5.71 -15.69 -8.88
C VAL A 221 5.67 -15.89 -7.37
N ILE A 222 6.73 -16.47 -6.77
CA ILE A 222 6.70 -16.86 -5.35
C ILE A 222 6.95 -15.67 -4.44
N LYS A 223 7.99 -14.87 -4.73
CA LYS A 223 8.44 -13.79 -3.84
C LYS A 223 7.82 -12.45 -4.17
N ARG A 224 7.64 -12.16 -5.46
CA ARG A 224 7.05 -10.88 -5.92
C ARG A 224 5.55 -10.96 -6.18
N LYS A 225 4.95 -12.16 -6.14
CA LYS A 225 3.51 -12.39 -6.26
C LYS A 225 2.89 -11.87 -7.56
N PHE A 226 3.67 -11.88 -8.64
CA PHE A 226 3.08 -11.73 -9.97
C PHE A 226 2.34 -13.00 -10.35
N THR A 227 1.31 -12.88 -11.19
CA THR A 227 0.70 -14.05 -11.82
C THR A 227 1.71 -14.76 -12.72
N GLN A 228 1.44 -16.03 -13.03
CA GLN A 228 2.29 -16.79 -13.95
C GLN A 228 2.38 -16.08 -15.30
N GLU A 229 1.25 -15.60 -15.84
CA GLU A 229 1.24 -14.93 -17.15
C GLU A 229 2.02 -13.61 -17.15
N GLU A 230 1.95 -12.81 -16.08
CA GLU A 230 2.73 -11.56 -15.96
C GLU A 230 4.22 -11.83 -15.84
N ALA A 231 4.60 -12.86 -15.07
CA ALA A 231 6.00 -13.21 -14.87
C ALA A 231 6.64 -13.78 -16.15
N GLU A 232 5.95 -14.65 -16.88
CA GLU A 232 6.39 -15.15 -18.19
C GLU A 232 6.54 -14.00 -19.20
N TYR A 233 5.54 -13.12 -19.28
CA TYR A 233 5.60 -11.93 -20.12
C TYR A 233 6.81 -11.06 -19.79
N ALA A 234 7.10 -10.85 -18.50
CA ALA A 234 8.24 -10.05 -18.06
C ALA A 234 9.58 -10.64 -18.50
N ILE A 235 9.76 -11.96 -18.42
CA ILE A 235 11.00 -12.63 -18.83
C ILE A 235 11.24 -12.50 -20.34
N GLU A 236 10.17 -12.48 -21.14
CA GLU A 236 10.25 -12.34 -22.59
C GLU A 236 10.52 -10.90 -23.06
N HIS A 237 10.01 -9.90 -22.32
CA HIS A 237 9.99 -8.50 -22.78
C HIS A 237 10.97 -7.57 -22.06
N ALA A 238 11.54 -8.00 -20.93
CA ALA A 238 12.52 -7.19 -20.20
C ALA A 238 13.82 -7.01 -20.98
N GLN A 239 14.34 -5.78 -20.96
CA GLN A 239 15.61 -5.43 -21.60
C GLN A 239 16.79 -5.81 -20.71
N VAL A 240 17.11 -7.12 -20.66
CA VAL A 240 18.19 -7.69 -19.85
C VAL A 240 19.24 -8.35 -20.75
N ASP A 241 20.52 -8.06 -20.50
CA ASP A 241 21.63 -8.84 -21.06
C ASP A 241 21.71 -10.18 -20.35
N TRP A 242 21.11 -11.20 -20.96
CA TRP A 242 21.24 -12.59 -20.52
C TRP A 242 22.69 -13.03 -20.73
N LEU A 243 23.34 -13.52 -19.67
CA LEU A 243 24.63 -14.18 -19.84
C LEU A 243 24.40 -15.45 -20.68
N ASN A 244 24.92 -15.44 -21.91
CA ASN A 244 24.94 -16.59 -22.82
C ASN A 244 25.80 -17.73 -22.26
#